data_AF-A0A530JYN2-F1
#
_entry.id   AF-A0A530JYN2-F1
#
_cell.length_a   1.000
_cell.length_b   1.000
_cell.length_c   1.000
_cell.angle_alpha   90.00
_cell.angle_beta   90.00
_cell.angle_gamma   90.00
#
_symmetry.space_group_name_H-M   'P 1'
#
loop_
_entity.id
_entity.type
_entity.pdbx_description
1 polymer ?
#
loop_
_entity_poly.entity_id
_entity_poly.type
_entity_poly.pdbx_seq_one_letter_code
_entity_poly.pdbx_strand_id
1 'polypeptide(L)'
;KGPAASELAWLIWLFTGLCAVVWVLVMVALAAPLMMRSRVQAEPLAIDAGADGRKLRVVMTAVGLTAVILVGLTLLSFFANRTLAEIGSEAALTIRVTGHQWWWEVRYEDATPSRILTTANEIHIPAGEPVRLLLTSTDVIHSFWIPS
;
A
#
# COMPACT_ATOMS: atom_id res chain seq x y z
N LYS A 1 16.35 -10.44 7.91
CA LYS A 1 15.49 -10.02 6.78
C LYS A 1 14.32 -10.96 6.69
N GLY A 2 13.14 -10.51 7.10
CA GLY A 2 11.93 -11.32 6.96
C GLY A 2 11.64 -11.59 5.47
N PRO A 3 11.09 -12.76 5.12
CA PRO A 3 10.71 -13.06 3.72
C PRO A 3 9.71 -12.04 3.16
N ALA A 4 8.87 -11.46 4.01
CA ALA A 4 7.93 -10.41 3.63
C ALA A 4 8.61 -9.10 3.17
N ALA A 5 9.79 -8.75 3.71
CA ALA A 5 10.45 -7.48 3.40
C ALA A 5 11.02 -7.47 1.96
N SER A 6 11.53 -8.60 1.47
CA SER A 6 12.03 -8.73 0.09
C SER A 6 10.90 -8.70 -0.94
N GLU A 7 9.77 -9.35 -0.65
CA GLU A 7 8.59 -9.34 -1.52
C GLU A 7 8.00 -7.93 -1.66
N LEU A 8 7.97 -7.18 -0.56
CA LEU A 8 7.42 -5.83 -0.52
C LEU A 8 8.31 -4.83 -1.29
N ALA A 9 9.64 -5.00 -1.24
CA ALA A 9 10.56 -4.18 -2.02
C ALA A 9 10.38 -4.37 -3.54
N TRP A 10 10.23 -5.61 -4.01
CA TRP A 10 9.95 -5.89 -5.42
C TRP A 10 8.62 -5.27 -5.86
N LEU A 11 7.58 -5.39 -5.03
CA LEU A 11 6.27 -4.80 -5.29
C LEU A 11 6.35 -3.28 -5.42
N ILE A 12 7.09 -2.60 -4.54
CA ILE A 12 7.30 -1.14 -4.61
C ILE A 12 7.93 -0.74 -5.94
N TRP A 13 9.00 -1.41 -6.36
CA TRP A 13 9.67 -1.07 -7.62
C TRP A 13 8.79 -1.33 -8.84
N LEU A 14 8.01 -2.43 -8.83
CA LEU A 14 7.04 -2.73 -9.88
C LEU A 14 5.97 -1.65 -9.97
N PHE A 15 5.34 -1.29 -8.85
CA PHE A 15 4.31 -0.23 -8.81
C PHE A 15 4.87 1.11 -9.24
N THR A 16 6.08 1.46 -8.79
CA THR A 16 6.76 2.70 -9.17
C THR A 16 7.00 2.75 -10.68
N GLY A 17 7.47 1.65 -11.28
CA GLY A 17 7.68 1.55 -12.72
C GLY A 17 6.37 1.68 -13.50
N LEU A 18 5.31 1.00 -13.08
CA LEU A 18 3.98 1.07 -13.71
C LEU A 18 3.40 2.49 -13.64
N CYS A 19 3.44 3.14 -12.48
CA CYS A 19 2.98 4.51 -12.31
C CYS A 19 3.78 5.48 -13.17
N ALA A 20 5.10 5.32 -13.27
CA ALA A 20 5.94 6.14 -14.13
C ALA A 20 5.57 5.98 -15.62
N VAL A 21 5.31 4.76 -16.09
CA VAL A 21 4.87 4.51 -17.47
C VAL A 21 3.53 5.20 -17.75
N VAL A 22 2.54 5.03 -16.88
CA VAL A 22 1.22 5.68 -17.03
C VAL A 22 1.38 7.21 -17.04
N TRP A 23 2.20 7.76 -16.15
CA TRP A 23 2.48 9.19 -16.10
C TRP A 23 3.11 9.71 -17.40
N VAL A 24 4.12 9.01 -17.93
CA VAL A 24 4.75 9.36 -19.21
C VAL A 24 3.72 9.32 -20.35
N LEU A 25 2.88 8.29 -20.42
CA LEU A 25 1.85 8.16 -21.46
C LEU A 25 0.84 9.32 -21.41
N VAL A 26 0.39 9.71 -20.21
CA VAL A 26 -0.50 10.86 -20.04
C VAL A 26 0.18 12.15 -20.45
N MET A 27 1.43 12.36 -20.05
CA MET A 27 2.19 13.56 -20.44
C MET A 27 2.40 13.64 -21.95
N VAL A 28 2.71 12.53 -22.62
CA VAL A 28 2.84 12.46 -24.08
C VAL A 28 1.50 12.75 -24.76
N ALA A 29 0.40 12.17 -24.28
CA ALA A 29 -0.93 12.39 -24.85
C ALA A 29 -1.39 13.87 -24.73
N LEU A 30 -1.02 14.55 -23.64
CA LEU A 30 -1.30 15.98 -23.44
C LEU A 30 -0.34 16.89 -24.23
N ALA A 31 0.93 16.52 -24.36
CA ALA A 31 1.95 17.31 -25.04
C ALA A 31 1.90 17.16 -26.56
N ALA A 32 1.55 15.99 -27.10
CA ALA A 32 1.56 15.73 -28.53
C ALA A 32 0.68 16.71 -29.34
N PRO A 33 -0.56 17.04 -28.95
CA PRO A 33 -1.36 18.05 -29.66
C PRO A 33 -0.78 19.46 -29.58
N LEU A 34 -0.07 19.80 -28.49
CA LEU A 34 0.56 21.11 -28.31
C LEU A 34 1.84 21.25 -29.14
N MET A 35 2.63 20.17 -29.22
CA MET A 35 3.89 20.13 -29.97
C MET A 35 3.67 19.95 -31.48
N MET A 36 2.65 19.19 -31.88
CA MET A 36 2.27 18.98 -33.27
C MET A 36 1.42 20.13 -33.83
N ARG A 37 1.03 21.09 -32.99
CA ARG A 37 0.46 22.35 -33.45
C ARG A 37 1.56 23.22 -34.03
N SER A 38 1.93 22.92 -35.29
CA SER A 38 2.50 23.93 -36.17
C SER A 38 1.61 25.16 -36.14
N ARG A 39 2.20 26.36 -36.30
CA ARG A 39 1.53 27.67 -36.40
C ARG A 39 0.53 27.73 -37.57
N VAL A 40 -0.50 26.90 -37.52
CA VAL A 40 -1.60 26.86 -38.48
C VAL A 40 -2.68 27.76 -37.91
N GLN A 41 -3.01 28.76 -38.72
CA GLN A 41 -3.92 29.86 -38.50
C GLN A 41 -5.09 29.54 -37.58
N ALA A 42 -5.47 30.54 -36.79
CA ALA A 42 -6.73 30.61 -36.09
C ALA A 42 -7.89 30.55 -37.10
N GLU A 43 -8.24 29.34 -37.54
CA GLU A 43 -9.56 29.04 -38.07
C GLU A 43 -10.60 29.38 -36.98
N PRO A 44 -11.71 30.04 -37.33
CA PRO A 44 -12.75 30.39 -36.35
C PRO A 44 -13.24 29.12 -35.65
N LEU A 45 -13.60 29.22 -34.38
CA LEU A 45 -14.14 28.12 -33.56
C LEU A 45 -15.39 27.50 -34.22
N ALA A 46 -15.20 26.61 -35.17
CA ALA A 46 -16.25 25.75 -35.69
C ALA A 46 -16.56 24.72 -34.61
N ILE A 47 -17.74 24.83 -34.01
CA ILE A 47 -18.24 23.83 -33.07
C ILE A 47 -18.58 22.57 -33.87
N ASP A 48 -17.59 21.70 -34.05
CA ASP A 48 -17.77 20.38 -34.62
C ASP A 48 -18.42 19.46 -33.57
N ALA A 49 -19.76 19.48 -33.51
CA ALA A 49 -20.55 18.66 -32.61
C ALA A 49 -20.20 17.15 -32.71
N GLY A 50 -19.74 16.68 -33.87
CA GLY A 50 -19.27 15.31 -34.09
C GLY A 50 -17.91 15.00 -33.43
N ALA A 51 -16.98 15.96 -33.40
CA ALA A 51 -15.67 15.80 -32.75
C ALA A 51 -15.80 15.79 -31.22
N ASP A 52 -16.73 16.57 -30.67
CA ASP A 52 -16.97 16.64 -29.23
C ASP A 52 -17.63 15.37 -28.67
N GLY A 53 -18.54 14.75 -29.43
CA GLY A 53 -19.13 13.45 -29.06
C GLY A 53 -18.11 12.30 -29.06
N ARG A 54 -17.06 12.37 -29.90
CA ARG A 54 -15.96 11.39 -29.89
C ARG A 54 -15.05 11.61 -28.67
N LYS A 55 -14.67 12.85 -28.37
CA LYS A 55 -13.85 13.20 -27.19
C LYS A 55 -14.55 12.80 -25.89
N LEU A 56 -15.85 13.09 -25.76
CA LEU A 56 -16.64 12.73 -24.59
C LEU A 56 -16.71 11.21 -24.39
N ARG A 57 -16.93 10.44 -25.46
CA ARG A 57 -16.90 8.96 -25.38
C ARG A 57 -15.56 8.44 -24.91
N VAL A 58 -14.45 8.97 -25.43
CA VAL A 58 -13.10 8.57 -25.00
C VAL A 58 -12.90 8.87 -23.51
N VAL A 59 -13.26 10.06 -23.05
CA VAL A 59 -13.17 10.43 -21.63
C VAL A 59 -14.02 9.51 -20.76
N MET A 60 -15.29 9.28 -21.13
CA MET A 60 -16.19 8.40 -20.36
C MET A 60 -15.71 6.95 -20.33
N THR A 61 -15.16 6.44 -21.45
CA THR A 61 -14.56 5.10 -21.47
C THR A 61 -13.31 5.02 -20.59
N ALA A 62 -12.46 6.05 -20.59
CA ALA A 62 -11.27 6.09 -19.76
C ALA A 62 -11.64 6.16 -18.27
N VAL A 63 -12.58 7.04 -17.90
CA VAL A 63 -13.08 7.16 -16.54
C VAL A 63 -13.74 5.86 -16.06
N GLY A 64 -14.60 5.26 -16.90
CA GLY A 64 -15.23 3.97 -16.59
C GLY A 64 -14.22 2.86 -16.40
N LEU A 65 -13.21 2.77 -17.27
CA LEU A 65 -12.14 1.78 -17.17
C LEU A 65 -11.33 1.98 -15.87
N THR A 66 -10.95 3.21 -15.54
CA THR A 66 -10.25 3.52 -14.28
C THR A 66 -11.10 3.14 -13.07
N ALA A 67 -12.39 3.47 -13.07
CA ALA A 67 -13.30 3.12 -11.98
C ALA A 67 -13.38 1.59 -11.79
N VAL A 68 -13.51 0.83 -12.88
CA VAL A 68 -13.53 -0.65 -12.82
C VAL A 68 -12.22 -1.22 -12.28
N ILE A 69 -11.08 -0.70 -12.74
CA ILE A 69 -9.75 -1.12 -12.24
C ILE A 69 -9.62 -0.84 -10.75
N LEU A 70 -9.99 0.37 -10.29
CA LEU A 70 -9.91 0.75 -8.88
C LEU A 70 -10.81 -0.13 -8.01
N VAL A 71 -12.05 -0.41 -8.44
CA VAL A 71 -12.97 -1.30 -7.73
C VAL A 71 -12.39 -2.72 -7.68
N GLY A 72 -11.87 -3.24 -8.80
CA GLY A 72 -11.25 -4.56 -8.86
C GLY A 72 -10.03 -4.70 -7.93
N LEU A 73 -9.13 -3.71 -7.95
CA LEU A 73 -7.96 -3.68 -7.06
C LEU A 73 -8.36 -3.54 -5.58
N THR A 74 -9.40 -2.77 -5.28
CA THR A 74 -9.90 -2.61 -3.92
C THR A 74 -10.47 -3.92 -3.38
N LEU A 75 -11.27 -4.63 -4.20
CA LEU A 75 -11.80 -5.94 -3.82
C LEU A 75 -10.68 -6.96 -3.64
N LEU A 76 -9.71 -7.01 -4.57
CA LEU A 76 -8.55 -7.88 -4.45
C LEU A 76 -7.76 -7.60 -3.17
N SER A 77 -7.51 -6.33 -2.87
CA SER A 77 -6.83 -5.89 -1.64
C SER A 77 -7.61 -6.32 -0.38
N PHE A 78 -8.93 -6.15 -0.38
CA PHE A 78 -9.79 -6.56 0.73
C PHE A 78 -9.73 -8.07 0.99
N PHE A 79 -9.85 -8.89 -0.06
CA PHE A 79 -9.78 -10.34 0.06
C PHE A 79 -8.40 -10.81 0.49
N ALA A 80 -7.32 -10.24 -0.07
CA ALA A 80 -5.96 -10.56 0.35
C ALA A 80 -5.73 -10.23 1.83
N ASN A 81 -6.22 -9.09 2.31
CA ASN A 81 -6.06 -8.67 3.70
C ASN A 81 -6.82 -9.59 4.68
N ARG A 82 -7.99 -10.11 4.27
CA ARG A 82 -8.75 -11.11 5.05
C ARG A 82 -7.95 -12.39 5.24
N THR A 83 -7.31 -12.90 4.19
CA THR A 83 -6.48 -14.13 4.27
C THR A 83 -5.27 -13.93 5.18
N LEU A 84 -4.63 -12.76 5.15
CA LEU A 84 -3.50 -12.45 6.04
C LEU A 84 -3.90 -12.41 7.52
N ALA A 85 -5.13 -11.98 7.83
CA ALA A 85 -5.61 -11.92 9.21
C ALA A 85 -5.78 -13.31 9.86
N GLU A 86 -5.94 -14.37 9.07
CA GLU A 86 -6.13 -15.74 9.56
C GLU A 86 -4.80 -16.44 9.93
N ILE A 87 -3.65 -15.93 9.46
CA ILE A 87 -2.32 -16.53 9.68
C ILE A 87 -1.90 -16.51 11.17
N GLY A 88 -2.52 -15.66 12.00
CA GLY A 88 -2.15 -15.44 13.40
C GLY A 88 -2.68 -16.47 14.42
N SER A 89 -3.34 -17.55 13.98
CA SER A 89 -3.95 -18.55 14.88
C SER A 89 -2.95 -19.56 15.46
N GLU A 90 -1.86 -19.87 14.75
CA GLU A 90 -0.84 -20.86 15.14
C GLU A 90 0.53 -20.23 15.45
N ALA A 91 0.57 -19.13 16.21
CA ALA A 91 1.84 -18.52 16.59
C ALA A 91 2.53 -19.31 17.71
N ALA A 92 3.82 -19.61 17.53
CA ALA A 92 4.65 -20.33 18.51
C ALA A 92 4.97 -19.49 19.75
N LEU A 93 5.02 -18.16 19.60
CA LEU A 93 5.31 -17.21 20.67
C LEU A 93 4.36 -16.01 20.57
N THR A 94 3.77 -15.59 21.69
CA THR A 94 2.99 -14.36 21.78
C THR A 94 3.72 -13.32 22.63
N ILE A 95 3.98 -12.16 22.06
CA ILE A 95 4.65 -11.05 22.73
C ILE A 95 3.71 -9.85 22.72
N ARG A 96 3.45 -9.28 23.88
CA ARG A 96 2.74 -8.01 24.02
C ARG A 96 3.76 -6.88 24.06
N VAL A 97 3.60 -5.91 23.19
CA VAL A 97 4.41 -4.69 23.15
C VAL A 97 3.51 -3.52 23.54
N THR A 98 3.82 -2.90 24.68
CA THR A 98 3.11 -1.73 25.19
C THR A 98 3.95 -0.49 24.94
N GLY A 99 3.42 0.44 24.14
CA GLY A 99 4.04 1.74 23.91
C GLY A 99 3.79 2.68 25.09
N HIS A 100 4.88 3.21 25.63
CA HIS A 100 4.89 4.31 26.58
C HIS A 100 5.59 5.52 25.95
N GLN A 101 5.42 6.70 26.53
CA GLN A 101 6.21 7.86 26.15
C GLN A 101 7.71 7.57 26.26
N TRP A 102 8.35 7.48 25.08
CA TRP A 102 9.79 7.32 24.86
C TRP A 102 10.40 5.95 25.20
N TRP A 103 9.60 4.92 25.50
CA TRP A 103 10.10 3.56 25.68
C TRP A 103 9.04 2.50 25.43
N TRP A 104 9.49 1.26 25.26
CA TRP A 104 8.65 0.10 24.97
C TRP A 104 8.76 -0.93 26.08
N GLU A 105 7.61 -1.34 26.63
CA GLU A 105 7.52 -2.53 27.47
C GLU A 105 7.24 -3.75 26.58
N VAL A 106 8.02 -4.81 26.77
CA VAL A 106 7.92 -6.05 26.00
C VAL A 106 7.64 -7.19 26.97
N ARG A 107 6.46 -7.80 26.87
CA ARG A 107 6.01 -8.89 27.75
C ARG A 107 5.82 -10.17 26.95
N TYR A 108 6.53 -11.22 27.35
CA TYR A 108 6.39 -12.57 26.79
C TYR A 108 5.25 -13.28 27.52
N GLU A 109 4.18 -13.60 26.79
CA GLU A 109 3.00 -14.28 27.36
C GLU A 109 3.23 -15.81 27.34
N ASP A 110 2.96 -16.49 28.46
CA ASP A 110 3.03 -17.95 28.60
C ASP A 110 1.83 -18.42 29.43
N ALA A 111 1.40 -19.67 29.24
CA ALA A 111 0.34 -20.29 30.05
C ALA A 111 0.78 -20.49 31.52
N THR A 112 2.08 -20.58 31.76
CA THR A 112 2.71 -20.76 33.06
C THR A 112 3.17 -19.40 33.60
N PRO A 113 2.60 -18.90 34.72
CA PRO A 113 2.93 -17.57 35.23
C PRO A 113 4.42 -17.34 35.54
N SER A 114 5.15 -18.39 35.93
CA SER A 114 6.59 -18.31 36.23
C SER A 114 7.49 -18.13 35.00
N ARG A 115 6.95 -18.29 33.79
CA ARG A 115 7.67 -18.13 32.52
C ARG A 115 7.38 -16.79 31.83
N ILE A 116 6.51 -15.98 32.43
CA ILE A 116 6.23 -14.64 31.95
C ILE A 116 7.44 -13.76 32.24
N LEU A 117 8.02 -13.20 31.19
CA LEU A 117 9.16 -12.28 31.27
C LEU A 117 8.72 -10.91 30.75
N THR A 118 9.20 -9.85 31.40
CA THR A 118 9.02 -8.47 30.92
C THR A 118 10.38 -7.82 30.76
N THR A 119 10.62 -7.25 29.59
CA THR A 119 11.83 -6.50 29.23
C THR A 119 11.44 -5.09 28.77
N ALA A 120 12.44 -4.20 28.68
CA ALA A 120 12.26 -2.85 28.18
C ALA A 120 13.16 -2.62 26.97
N ASN A 121 12.62 -2.04 25.90
CA ASN A 121 13.32 -1.65 24.67
C ASN A 121 14.11 -2.77 23.93
N GLU A 122 13.97 -4.02 24.35
CA GLU A 122 14.66 -5.15 23.75
C GLU A 122 13.70 -6.33 23.59
N ILE A 123 13.77 -6.97 22.42
CA ILE A 123 12.95 -8.11 22.04
C ILE A 123 13.84 -9.19 21.42
N HIS A 124 13.67 -10.43 21.88
CA HIS A 124 14.35 -11.61 21.38
C HIS A 124 13.30 -12.55 20.80
N ILE A 125 13.46 -12.90 19.53
CA ILE A 125 12.51 -13.76 18.80
C ILE A 125 13.23 -14.99 18.24
N PRO A 126 12.61 -16.18 18.29
CA PRO A 126 13.14 -17.37 17.63
C PRO A 126 13.15 -17.16 16.10
N ALA A 127 14.28 -17.43 15.48
CA ALA A 127 14.41 -17.29 14.03
C ALA A 127 13.68 -18.43 13.31
N GLY A 128 12.86 -18.09 12.31
CA GLY A 128 12.17 -19.06 11.47
C GLY A 128 10.83 -19.57 12.03
N GLU A 129 10.40 -19.08 13.20
CA GLU A 129 9.11 -19.43 13.79
C GLU A 129 8.12 -18.26 13.72
N PRO A 130 6.80 -18.52 13.54
CA PRO A 130 5.79 -17.48 13.56
C PRO A 130 5.62 -16.90 14.97
N VAL A 131 5.82 -15.59 15.10
CA VAL A 131 5.63 -14.84 16.35
C VAL A 131 4.44 -13.89 16.21
N ARG A 132 3.53 -13.92 17.19
CA ARG A 132 2.38 -13.01 17.27
C ARG A 132 2.72 -11.82 18.17
N LEU A 133 2.69 -10.63 17.60
CA LEU A 133 2.84 -9.37 18.34
C LEU A 133 1.46 -8.77 18.66
N LEU A 134 1.20 -8.51 19.93
CA LEU A 134 0.03 -7.77 20.40
C LEU A 134 0.47 -6.35 20.75
N LEU A 135 0.08 -5.38 19.93
CA LEU A 135 0.48 -3.98 20.10
C LEU A 135 -0.60 -3.21 20.88
N THR A 136 -0.19 -2.48 21.91
CA THR A 136 -1.07 -1.59 22.67
C THR A 136 -0.30 -0.38 23.20
N SER A 137 -0.99 0.58 23.80
CA SER A 137 -0.38 1.71 24.49
C SER A 137 -1.21 2.10 25.71
N THR A 138 -0.55 2.69 26.70
CA THR A 138 -1.19 3.22 27.92
C THR A 138 -1.41 4.73 27.90
N ASP A 139 -0.79 5.45 26.98
CA ASP A 139 -0.78 6.91 26.96
C ASP A 139 -1.26 7.51 25.63
N VAL A 140 -0.42 7.51 24.60
CA VAL A 140 -0.65 8.12 23.29
C VAL A 140 -0.54 7.09 22.17
N ILE A 141 -0.91 7.48 20.96
CA ILE A 141 -0.77 6.58 19.81
C ILE A 141 0.71 6.45 19.47
N HIS A 142 1.20 5.20 19.40
CA HIS A 142 2.54 4.87 18.93
C HIS A 142 2.48 3.94 17.71
N SER A 143 3.55 3.92 16.92
CA SER A 143 3.75 2.97 15.82
C SER A 143 5.02 2.18 16.07
N PHE A 144 4.87 0.87 16.31
CA PHE A 144 6.00 -0.03 16.50
C PHE A 144 6.55 -0.45 15.12
N TRP A 145 7.80 -0.09 14.83
CA TRP A 145 8.39 -0.28 13.50
C TRP A 145 9.74 -0.98 13.59
N ILE A 146 9.88 -2.08 12.83
CA ILE A 146 11.13 -2.83 12.63
C ILE A 146 11.41 -2.85 11.12
N PRO A 147 12.46 -2.16 10.63
CA PRO A 147 12.68 -2.00 9.19
C PRO A 147 13.29 -3.22 8.48
N SER A 148 13.85 -4.19 9.21
CA SER A 148 14.74 -5.24 8.65
C SER A 148 14.21 -6.65 8.74
#